data_AF-A0A178TB74-F1
#
_entry.id   AF-A0A178TB74-F1
#
_cell.length_a   1.000
_cell.length_b   1.000
_cell.length_c   1.000
_cell.angle_alpha   90.00
_cell.angle_beta   90.00
_cell.angle_gamma   90.00
#
_symmetry.space_group_name_H-M   'P 1'
#
loop_
_entity.id
_entity.type
_entity.pdbx_description
1 polymer ?
#
loop_
_entity_poly.entity_id
_entity_poly.type
_entity_poly.pdbx_seq_one_letter_code
_entity_poly.pdbx_strand_id
1 'polypeptide(L)'
;MNDHVLYSVSVDYAEKKRYADDTFGHGTHVTGILAAVGNNGKGIAGLIGDAPIDILPIKVLDRYGVGGDFEIAKGVKYALDHGASVINLSLAGQGETEVLKAIIEEAVKRGVHVVAAAGNSHMATTNVYPASYPGVITVAAINRQQAPLSISNYGWEVDVSAPGDFLWSTYISGYRTMRGTSMATPHVSALLAVLRATYSEEDALQLRKRLWKTAKDVHWRGYDMYTGYGMIQWQQALALSAPLGIDWLNLQPGQPIEKNRTYILALSSPFVGKQGHLFVNGKLVCSFNVDREMMSFRLFDLAQQQGDIAVVITDDQKRVVASDVRLVPIRMTSFSDVNRTHWAYDAITQAKQRGMIRGYPDGTFRPHVSLTRRQSIIMLYRLLSWEAPSVLRSPFSDVPLTSTDALAVVTAAEKGVVKGSGGRARLDEPLTRGQLALLLTRALQLDNEPIRSVYPFQDVKQQDVWKAVQLLAERGIVAKAPYFHPNERVTRAEMCAIMVRVSTLIRQYSTKSA
;
A
#
# COMPACT_ATOMS: atom_id res chain seq x y z
N MET A 1 29.76 29.91 -1.22
CA MET A 1 28.33 29.55 -1.30
C MET A 1 28.25 28.52 -2.39
N ASN A 2 28.00 27.26 -2.05
CA ASN A 2 27.80 26.22 -3.05
C ASN A 2 26.48 26.55 -3.75
N ASP A 3 26.56 27.11 -4.95
CA ASP A 3 25.38 27.44 -5.73
C ASP A 3 24.86 26.12 -6.32
N HIS A 4 23.96 25.48 -5.59
CA HIS A 4 23.33 24.22 -5.97
C HIS A 4 22.34 24.39 -7.13
N VAL A 5 22.05 25.63 -7.56
CA VAL A 5 21.17 25.90 -8.69
C VAL A 5 22.00 25.99 -9.97
N LEU A 6 21.77 25.07 -10.89
CA LEU A 6 22.45 24.97 -12.17
C LEU A 6 21.91 26.00 -13.19
N TYR A 7 21.94 27.28 -12.85
CA TYR A 7 21.31 28.35 -13.63
C TYR A 7 21.87 28.46 -15.07
N SER A 8 23.19 28.25 -15.23
CA SER A 8 23.88 28.34 -16.53
C SER A 8 23.41 27.32 -17.57
N VAL A 9 22.78 26.23 -17.12
CA VAL A 9 22.18 25.18 -17.96
C VAL A 9 20.65 25.10 -17.77
N SER A 10 20.04 26.11 -17.14
CA SER A 10 18.58 26.19 -17.06
C SER A 10 17.96 26.52 -18.42
N VAL A 11 16.70 26.10 -18.63
CA VAL A 11 16.00 26.29 -19.91
C VAL A 11 14.57 26.78 -19.73
N ASP A 12 14.11 27.59 -20.68
CA ASP A 12 12.73 28.07 -20.75
C ASP A 12 12.05 27.59 -22.05
N TYR A 13 11.17 26.60 -21.90
CA TYR A 13 10.35 26.08 -23.00
C TYR A 13 9.02 26.83 -23.16
N ALA A 14 8.58 27.58 -22.15
CA ALA A 14 7.28 28.26 -22.15
C ALA A 14 7.35 29.61 -22.88
N GLU A 15 8.33 30.44 -22.55
CA GLU A 15 8.51 31.76 -23.17
C GLU A 15 9.73 31.81 -24.12
N LYS A 16 10.45 30.68 -24.29
CA LYS A 16 11.60 30.52 -25.20
C LYS A 16 12.76 31.49 -24.92
N LYS A 17 12.94 31.87 -23.65
CA LYS A 17 14.11 32.65 -23.19
C LYS A 17 15.35 31.76 -23.09
N ARG A 18 16.51 32.41 -22.96
CA ARG A 18 17.81 31.71 -22.85
C ARG A 18 17.94 30.90 -21.56
N TYR A 19 17.40 31.40 -20.45
CA TYR A 19 17.48 30.79 -19.12
C TYR A 19 16.10 30.73 -18.49
N ALA A 20 15.91 29.80 -17.56
CA ALA A 20 14.67 29.73 -16.79
C ALA A 20 14.57 30.93 -15.85
N ASP A 21 13.59 31.79 -16.09
CA ASP A 21 13.30 32.98 -15.28
C ASP A 21 11.86 32.93 -14.76
N ASP A 22 11.69 33.01 -13.44
CA ASP A 22 10.38 32.89 -12.80
C ASP A 22 9.68 34.24 -12.69
N THR A 23 8.76 34.47 -13.61
CA THR A 23 7.92 35.67 -13.69
C THR A 23 6.55 35.52 -13.02
N PHE A 24 6.23 34.33 -12.49
CA PHE A 24 4.95 34.02 -11.82
C PHE A 24 5.12 33.83 -10.30
N GLY A 25 6.27 33.27 -9.89
CA GLY A 25 6.73 33.13 -8.52
C GLY A 25 6.45 31.77 -7.88
N HIS A 26 5.66 30.92 -8.54
CA HIS A 26 5.36 29.57 -8.07
C HIS A 26 6.59 28.67 -8.07
N GLY A 27 7.42 28.72 -9.13
CA GLY A 27 8.64 27.92 -9.22
C GLY A 27 9.62 28.27 -8.10
N THR A 28 9.78 29.56 -7.83
CA THR A 28 10.61 30.08 -6.74
C THR A 28 10.08 29.64 -5.37
N HIS A 29 8.76 29.59 -5.18
CA HIS A 29 8.16 29.09 -3.94
C HIS A 29 8.42 27.60 -3.72
N VAL A 30 8.23 26.79 -4.76
CA VAL A 30 8.51 25.35 -4.76
C VAL A 30 9.99 25.08 -4.49
N THR A 31 10.90 25.76 -5.19
CA THR A 31 12.34 25.61 -5.00
C THR A 31 12.78 26.05 -3.61
N GLY A 32 12.15 27.06 -3.01
CA GLY A 32 12.44 27.47 -1.63
C GLY A 32 12.10 26.42 -0.59
N ILE A 33 10.95 25.73 -0.75
CA ILE A 33 10.58 24.61 0.13
C ILE A 33 11.64 23.51 0.03
N LEU A 34 12.08 23.22 -1.19
CA LEU A 34 13.07 22.18 -1.45
C LEU A 34 14.45 22.56 -0.91
N ALA A 35 14.94 23.77 -1.17
CA ALA A 35 16.37 24.12 -1.06
C ALA A 35 16.70 25.58 -0.70
N ALA A 36 15.82 26.31 -0.03
CA ALA A 36 16.23 27.61 0.51
C ALA A 36 17.48 27.47 1.40
N VAL A 37 18.48 28.33 1.18
CA VAL A 37 19.74 28.29 1.92
C VAL A 37 19.47 28.57 3.40
N GLY A 38 19.77 27.61 4.27
CA GLY A 38 19.66 27.74 5.71
C GLY A 38 20.81 28.55 6.32
N ASN A 39 20.72 28.84 7.63
CA ASN A 39 21.78 29.43 8.45
C ASN A 39 22.37 30.76 7.93
N ASN A 40 21.64 31.51 7.09
CA ASN A 40 22.06 32.80 6.54
C ASN A 40 21.37 34.01 7.20
N GLY A 41 20.62 33.78 8.28
CA GLY A 41 19.88 34.82 9.02
C GLY A 41 18.63 35.35 8.32
N LYS A 42 18.13 34.71 7.25
CA LYS A 42 16.98 35.17 6.46
C LYS A 42 15.94 34.07 6.27
N GLY A 43 14.66 34.43 6.40
CA GLY A 43 13.55 33.62 5.88
C GLY A 43 13.45 32.21 6.44
N ILE A 44 13.67 31.22 5.56
CA ILE A 44 13.45 29.79 5.80
C ILE A 44 14.68 28.97 5.40
N ALA A 45 14.75 27.73 5.90
CA ALA A 45 15.64 26.71 5.37
C ALA A 45 14.83 25.71 4.54
N GLY A 46 15.38 25.32 3.39
CA GLY A 46 14.83 24.26 2.56
C GLY A 46 15.09 22.89 3.15
N LEU A 47 14.32 21.92 2.69
CA LEU A 47 14.30 20.56 3.22
C LEU A 47 15.59 19.76 2.96
N ILE A 48 16.33 20.06 1.89
CA ILE A 48 17.57 19.33 1.59
C ILE A 48 18.75 19.70 2.51
N GLY A 49 18.66 20.83 3.24
CA GLY A 49 19.77 21.32 4.07
C GLY A 49 21.05 21.46 3.25
N ASP A 50 22.14 20.88 3.75
CA ASP A 50 23.47 20.87 3.10
C ASP A 50 23.73 19.61 2.26
N ALA A 51 22.70 18.82 1.95
CA ALA A 51 22.86 17.63 1.12
C ALA A 51 23.41 18.00 -0.28
N PRO A 52 24.32 17.20 -0.86
CA PRO A 52 24.99 17.51 -2.13
C PRO A 52 24.05 17.24 -3.31
N ILE A 53 23.04 18.09 -3.47
CA ILE A 53 21.98 17.96 -4.47
C ILE A 53 22.01 19.20 -5.37
N ASP A 54 22.17 18.96 -6.66
CA ASP A 54 22.04 20.00 -7.67
C ASP A 54 20.59 20.14 -8.14
N ILE A 55 20.19 21.36 -8.45
CA ILE A 55 18.84 21.75 -8.85
C ILE A 55 18.93 22.32 -10.26
N LEU A 56 18.20 21.69 -11.19
CA LEU A 56 18.11 22.13 -12.58
C LEU A 56 16.76 22.82 -12.83
N PRO A 57 16.71 24.15 -12.95
CA PRO A 57 15.46 24.85 -13.26
C PRO A 57 15.06 24.63 -14.73
N ILE A 58 13.83 24.17 -14.94
CA ILE A 58 13.24 23.94 -16.26
C ILE A 58 11.87 24.59 -16.28
N LYS A 59 11.73 25.70 -17.00
CA LYS A 59 10.47 26.44 -17.09
C LYS A 59 9.61 25.89 -18.23
N VAL A 60 8.48 25.28 -17.85
CA VAL A 60 7.47 24.72 -18.77
C VAL A 60 6.10 25.38 -18.63
N LEU A 61 5.95 26.28 -17.65
CA LEU A 61 4.75 27.09 -17.44
C LEU A 61 5.07 28.57 -17.71
N ASP A 62 4.16 29.25 -18.38
CA ASP A 62 4.26 30.67 -18.72
C ASP A 62 4.06 31.58 -17.49
N ARG A 63 4.00 32.89 -17.73
CA ARG A 63 3.79 33.91 -16.67
C ARG A 63 2.42 33.85 -15.98
N TYR A 64 1.48 33.04 -16.48
CA TYR A 64 0.17 32.81 -15.87
C TYR A 64 0.09 31.46 -15.16
N GLY A 65 1.18 30.69 -15.13
CA GLY A 65 1.22 29.35 -14.56
C GLY A 65 0.58 28.30 -15.47
N VAL A 66 0.48 28.57 -16.78
CA VAL A 66 -0.14 27.67 -17.77
C VAL A 66 0.94 27.11 -18.70
N GLY A 67 0.85 25.83 -19.06
CA GLY A 67 1.75 25.20 -20.01
C GLY A 67 1.10 24.00 -20.69
N GLY A 68 1.58 23.68 -21.88
CA GLY A 68 1.11 22.52 -22.64
C GLY A 68 1.92 21.26 -22.34
N ASP A 69 1.30 20.10 -22.54
CA ASP A 69 1.96 18.80 -22.37
C ASP A 69 3.21 18.62 -23.24
N PHE A 70 3.29 19.29 -24.39
CA PHE A 70 4.46 19.27 -25.25
C PHE A 70 5.67 20.00 -24.60
N GLU A 71 5.45 21.16 -23.98
CA GLU A 71 6.47 21.88 -23.21
C GLU A 71 6.91 21.07 -22.00
N ILE A 72 5.96 20.48 -21.28
CA ILE A 72 6.24 19.61 -20.13
C ILE A 72 7.07 18.41 -20.58
N ALA A 73 6.70 17.74 -21.68
CA ALA A 73 7.43 16.59 -22.21
C ALA A 73 8.87 16.93 -22.63
N LYS A 74 9.08 18.08 -23.29
CA LYS A 74 10.43 18.60 -23.58
C LYS A 74 11.22 18.83 -22.29
N GLY A 75 10.59 19.39 -21.27
CA GLY A 75 11.21 19.61 -19.96
C GLY A 75 11.63 18.32 -19.27
N VAL A 76 10.76 17.32 -19.24
CA VAL A 76 11.09 15.98 -18.70
C VAL A 76 12.24 15.38 -19.48
N LYS A 77 12.19 15.39 -20.81
CA LYS A 77 13.28 14.91 -21.65
C LYS A 77 14.61 15.61 -21.34
N TYR A 78 14.58 16.94 -21.23
CA TYR A 78 15.77 17.73 -20.90
C TYR A 78 16.35 17.32 -19.54
N ALA A 79 15.50 17.13 -18.52
CA ALA A 79 15.93 16.64 -17.22
C ALA A 79 16.60 15.26 -17.30
N LEU A 80 16.03 14.32 -18.07
CA LEU A 80 16.62 13.00 -18.30
C LEU A 80 17.97 13.07 -19.00
N ASP A 81 18.07 13.89 -20.05
CA ASP A 81 19.30 14.07 -20.82
C ASP A 81 20.42 14.72 -19.98
N HIS A 82 20.07 15.41 -18.89
CA HIS A 82 20.99 16.02 -17.91
C HIS A 82 21.17 15.18 -16.63
N GLY A 83 20.72 13.91 -16.63
CA GLY A 83 21.00 12.98 -15.53
C GLY A 83 20.17 13.21 -14.26
N ALA A 84 19.01 13.87 -14.35
CA ALA A 84 18.15 14.07 -13.20
C ALA A 84 17.73 12.73 -12.56
N SER A 85 17.94 12.59 -11.26
CA SER A 85 17.51 11.42 -10.48
C SER A 85 16.07 11.56 -9.94
N VAL A 86 15.61 12.79 -9.77
CA VAL A 86 14.27 13.14 -9.30
C VAL A 86 13.75 14.31 -10.13
N ILE A 87 12.50 14.22 -10.60
CA ILE A 87 11.82 15.28 -11.35
C ILE A 87 10.59 15.70 -10.55
N ASN A 88 10.58 16.95 -10.09
CA ASN A 88 9.45 17.55 -9.39
C ASN A 88 8.52 18.26 -10.38
N LEU A 89 7.30 17.73 -10.56
CA LEU A 89 6.24 18.28 -11.38
C LEU A 89 5.13 18.82 -10.47
N SER A 90 5.35 20.00 -9.89
CA SER A 90 4.37 20.71 -9.06
C SER A 90 3.22 21.32 -9.88
N LEU A 91 2.75 20.60 -10.88
CA LEU A 91 1.73 20.96 -11.87
C LEU A 91 0.75 19.80 -12.05
N ALA A 92 -0.43 20.10 -12.57
CA ALA A 92 -1.47 19.12 -12.85
C ALA A 92 -2.38 19.66 -13.96
N GLY A 93 -2.75 18.81 -14.92
CA GLY A 93 -3.66 19.12 -16.02
C GLY A 93 -4.63 17.97 -16.28
N GLN A 94 -5.75 18.23 -16.94
CA GLN A 94 -6.71 17.19 -17.32
C GLN A 94 -6.46 16.67 -18.74
N GLY A 95 -6.69 15.37 -18.93
CA GLY A 95 -6.55 14.71 -20.23
C GLY A 95 -5.18 14.06 -20.41
N GLU A 96 -5.19 12.83 -20.92
CA GLU A 96 -3.98 12.10 -21.24
C GLU A 96 -3.46 12.52 -22.62
N THR A 97 -2.15 12.71 -22.74
CA THR A 97 -1.49 12.80 -24.04
C THR A 97 -0.42 11.73 -24.18
N GLU A 98 -0.27 11.18 -25.38
CA GLU A 98 0.71 10.12 -25.67
C GLU A 98 2.15 10.63 -25.53
N VAL A 99 2.40 11.90 -25.89
CA VAL A 99 3.74 12.50 -25.82
C VAL A 99 4.24 12.61 -24.38
N LEU A 100 3.38 13.07 -23.46
CA LEU A 100 3.75 13.17 -22.05
C LEU A 100 3.83 11.79 -21.41
N LYS A 101 2.90 10.90 -21.73
CA LYS A 101 2.93 9.50 -21.28
C LYS A 101 4.25 8.81 -21.63
N ALA A 102 4.65 8.86 -22.89
CA ALA A 102 5.83 8.16 -23.39
C ALA A 102 7.10 8.61 -22.65
N ILE A 103 7.29 9.92 -22.45
CA ILE A 103 8.50 10.43 -21.78
C ILE A 103 8.48 10.18 -20.26
N ILE A 104 7.30 10.20 -19.62
CA ILE A 104 7.16 9.82 -18.21
C ILE A 104 7.44 8.33 -18.02
N GLU A 105 6.92 7.47 -18.89
CA GLU A 105 7.25 6.04 -18.87
C GLU A 105 8.74 5.79 -19.09
N GLU A 106 9.40 6.54 -19.98
CA GLU A 106 10.85 6.48 -20.18
C GLU A 106 11.61 6.88 -18.91
N ALA A 107 11.21 7.97 -18.25
CA ALA A 107 11.80 8.42 -16.99
C ALA A 107 11.71 7.32 -15.91
N VAL A 108 10.51 6.76 -15.72
CA VAL A 108 10.25 5.70 -14.75
C VAL A 108 11.07 4.45 -15.08
N LYS A 109 11.14 4.03 -16.35
CA LYS A 109 11.94 2.87 -16.80
C LYS A 109 13.44 3.09 -16.58
N ARG A 110 13.93 4.33 -16.64
CA ARG A 110 15.33 4.70 -16.30
C ARG A 110 15.60 4.78 -14.80
N GLY A 111 14.62 4.49 -13.95
CA GLY A 111 14.75 4.60 -12.49
C GLY A 111 14.78 6.04 -11.97
N VAL A 112 14.25 6.99 -12.75
CA VAL A 112 14.08 8.38 -12.31
C VAL A 112 12.76 8.54 -11.57
N HIS A 113 12.80 9.18 -10.40
CA HIS A 113 11.60 9.45 -9.63
C HIS A 113 10.87 10.67 -10.17
N VAL A 114 9.77 10.45 -10.89
CA VAL A 114 8.84 11.52 -11.22
C VAL A 114 7.88 11.71 -10.06
N VAL A 115 7.84 12.91 -9.49
CA VAL A 115 6.96 13.27 -8.36
C VAL A 115 6.00 14.34 -8.83
N ALA A 116 4.69 14.11 -8.72
CA ALA A 116 3.67 15.00 -9.24
C ALA A 116 2.68 15.46 -8.18
N ALA A 117 2.16 16.66 -8.35
CA ALA A 117 1.07 17.20 -7.55
C ALA A 117 -0.25 16.48 -7.90
N ALA A 118 -1.02 16.02 -6.90
CA ALA A 118 -2.32 15.38 -7.16
C ALA A 118 -3.35 16.32 -7.82
N GLY A 119 -3.23 17.62 -7.59
CA GLY A 119 -4.12 18.68 -8.09
C GLY A 119 -5.00 19.28 -6.98
N ASN A 120 -5.61 20.43 -7.28
CA ASN A 120 -6.19 21.33 -6.28
C ASN A 120 -7.70 21.61 -6.48
N SER A 121 -8.45 20.65 -7.04
CA SER A 121 -9.86 20.84 -7.42
C SER A 121 -10.84 20.00 -6.61
N HIS A 122 -10.36 19.32 -5.54
CA HIS A 122 -11.15 18.36 -4.75
C HIS A 122 -11.91 17.35 -5.63
N MET A 123 -11.20 16.75 -6.59
CA MET A 123 -11.79 15.80 -7.53
C MET A 123 -10.98 14.50 -7.63
N ALA A 124 -11.56 13.50 -8.30
CA ALA A 124 -10.87 12.26 -8.59
C ALA A 124 -9.61 12.52 -9.44
N THR A 125 -8.46 11.99 -9.00
CA THR A 125 -7.17 12.14 -9.71
C THR A 125 -7.15 11.37 -11.03
N THR A 126 -8.03 10.39 -11.26
CA THR A 126 -8.02 9.44 -12.41
C THR A 126 -7.88 10.01 -13.83
N ASN A 127 -8.13 11.31 -14.03
CA ASN A 127 -7.92 12.00 -15.32
C ASN A 127 -7.02 13.24 -15.17
N VAL A 128 -6.13 13.22 -14.18
CA VAL A 128 -5.21 14.31 -13.85
C VAL A 128 -3.79 13.84 -14.11
N TYR A 129 -3.11 14.50 -15.05
CA TYR A 129 -1.78 14.15 -15.51
C TYR A 129 -0.78 15.26 -15.17
N PRO A 130 0.48 14.91 -14.85
CA PRO A 130 1.08 13.57 -14.91
C PRO A 130 0.75 12.66 -13.72
N ALA A 131 0.01 13.12 -12.71
CA ALA A 131 -0.30 12.36 -11.49
C ALA A 131 -0.93 10.96 -11.71
N SER A 132 -1.65 10.75 -12.82
CA SER A 132 -2.27 9.46 -13.12
C SER A 132 -1.39 8.47 -13.89
N TYR A 133 -0.20 8.88 -14.33
CA TYR A 133 0.67 7.97 -15.08
C TYR A 133 1.27 6.89 -14.16
N PRO A 134 1.29 5.62 -14.57
CA PRO A 134 1.91 4.54 -13.81
C PRO A 134 3.36 4.85 -13.43
N GLY A 135 3.71 4.68 -12.15
CA GLY A 135 5.07 4.91 -11.63
C GLY A 135 5.38 6.34 -11.22
N VAL A 136 4.53 7.32 -11.55
CA VAL A 136 4.61 8.66 -10.96
C VAL A 136 4.27 8.58 -9.48
N ILE A 137 5.06 9.25 -8.64
CA ILE A 137 4.81 9.41 -7.22
C ILE A 137 3.87 10.59 -7.02
N THR A 138 2.58 10.30 -6.81
CA THR A 138 1.56 11.35 -6.70
C THR A 138 1.35 11.78 -5.25
N VAL A 139 1.43 13.09 -5.04
CA VAL A 139 1.49 13.69 -3.70
C VAL A 139 0.22 14.48 -3.42
N ALA A 140 -0.53 14.02 -2.41
CA ALA A 140 -1.64 14.76 -1.82
C ALA A 140 -1.16 15.76 -0.77
N ALA A 141 -1.96 16.80 -0.53
CA ALA A 141 -1.67 17.81 0.48
C ALA A 141 -2.41 17.54 1.78
N ILE A 142 -1.73 17.75 2.91
CA ILE A 142 -2.32 17.78 4.25
C ILE A 142 -2.12 19.14 4.91
N ASN A 143 -2.95 19.43 5.90
CA ASN A 143 -2.85 20.62 6.73
C ASN A 143 -2.04 20.38 8.03
N ARG A 144 -1.90 21.43 8.85
CA ARG A 144 -1.14 21.38 10.12
C ARG A 144 -1.73 20.38 11.14
N GLN A 145 -3.02 20.05 11.03
CA GLN A 145 -3.69 19.05 11.85
C GLN A 145 -3.51 17.63 11.31
N GLN A 146 -2.67 17.44 10.28
CA GLN A 146 -2.46 16.17 9.58
C GLN A 146 -3.73 15.63 8.91
N ALA A 147 -4.72 16.49 8.65
CA ALA A 147 -5.90 16.11 7.90
C ALA A 147 -5.69 16.36 6.40
N PRO A 148 -6.33 15.58 5.50
CA PRO A 148 -6.36 15.87 4.07
C PRO A 148 -6.78 17.31 3.82
N LEU A 149 -6.03 18.02 2.99
CA LEU A 149 -6.37 19.38 2.61
C LEU A 149 -7.63 19.38 1.73
N SER A 150 -8.60 20.23 2.05
CA SER A 150 -9.92 20.22 1.40
C SER A 150 -9.91 20.43 -0.11
N ILE A 151 -8.86 21.08 -0.65
CA ILE A 151 -8.70 21.28 -2.11
C ILE A 151 -7.93 20.14 -2.78
N SER A 152 -7.26 19.27 -2.02
CA SER A 152 -6.46 18.18 -2.60
C SER A 152 -7.38 17.23 -3.38
N ASN A 153 -6.97 16.92 -4.61
CA ASN A 153 -7.54 15.80 -5.34
C ASN A 153 -7.27 14.48 -4.60
N TYR A 154 -8.10 13.48 -4.89
CA TYR A 154 -8.10 12.17 -4.23
C TYR A 154 -8.24 11.06 -5.27
N GLY A 155 -7.71 9.87 -5.03
CA GLY A 155 -7.74 8.79 -6.01
C GLY A 155 -6.95 7.56 -5.60
N TRP A 156 -7.04 6.51 -6.42
CA TRP A 156 -6.14 5.36 -6.31
C TRP A 156 -4.73 5.70 -6.82
N GLU A 157 -4.60 6.84 -7.49
CA GLU A 157 -3.35 7.35 -8.02
C GLU A 157 -2.49 8.01 -6.92
N VAL A 158 -3.07 8.40 -5.78
CA VAL A 158 -2.34 9.06 -4.68
C VAL A 158 -1.44 8.06 -3.95
N ASP A 159 -0.14 8.28 -3.96
CA ASP A 159 0.80 7.39 -3.28
C ASP A 159 1.06 7.82 -1.84
N VAL A 160 1.31 9.10 -1.60
CA VAL A 160 1.67 9.63 -0.28
C VAL A 160 1.14 11.04 -0.11
N SER A 161 1.23 11.56 1.12
CA SER A 161 0.91 12.95 1.42
C SER A 161 2.07 13.68 2.08
N ALA A 162 2.04 15.01 1.98
CA ALA A 162 2.98 15.90 2.65
C ALA A 162 2.33 17.25 2.98
N PRO A 163 2.93 18.07 3.87
CA PRO A 163 2.42 19.40 4.19
C PRO A 163 2.24 20.26 2.93
N GLY A 164 1.03 20.80 2.75
CA GLY A 164 0.72 21.64 1.58
C GLY A 164 -0.20 22.82 1.90
N ASP A 165 -0.53 23.06 3.17
CA ASP A 165 -1.41 24.15 3.59
C ASP A 165 -0.63 25.25 4.33
N PHE A 166 -0.83 26.50 3.91
CA PHE A 166 -0.20 27.69 4.48
C PHE A 166 1.34 27.61 4.60
N LEU A 167 2.03 27.19 3.54
CA LEU A 167 3.49 27.12 3.54
C LEU A 167 4.13 28.45 3.16
N TRP A 168 4.97 28.94 4.07
CA TRP A 168 5.82 30.12 3.88
C TRP A 168 7.11 29.71 3.15
N SER A 169 7.41 30.32 2.00
CA SER A 169 8.61 30.04 1.22
C SER A 169 9.08 31.26 0.44
N THR A 170 10.23 31.16 -0.22
CA THR A 170 10.77 32.19 -1.11
C THR A 170 9.80 32.56 -2.22
N TYR A 171 9.86 33.79 -2.70
CA TYR A 171 9.05 34.30 -3.79
C TYR A 171 9.88 35.32 -4.58
N ILE A 172 9.42 35.75 -5.77
CA ILE A 172 10.16 36.67 -6.65
C ILE A 172 10.70 37.87 -5.87
N SER A 173 9.88 38.43 -4.99
CA SER A 173 10.25 39.52 -4.08
C SER A 173 10.01 39.13 -2.62
N GLY A 174 10.95 38.36 -2.05
CA GLY A 174 10.97 38.01 -0.63
C GLY A 174 10.33 36.66 -0.35
N TYR A 175 9.22 36.65 0.39
CA TYR A 175 8.58 35.42 0.85
C TYR A 175 7.07 35.51 0.78
N ARG A 176 6.40 34.37 0.60
CA ARG A 176 4.94 34.31 0.49
C ARG A 176 4.38 33.02 1.09
N THR A 177 3.19 33.10 1.67
CA THR A 177 2.39 31.92 2.00
C THR A 177 1.65 31.41 0.77
N MET A 178 1.76 30.13 0.46
CA MET A 178 0.96 29.46 -0.57
C MET A 178 0.36 28.15 -0.05
N ARG A 179 -0.64 27.64 -0.75
CA ARG A 179 -1.31 26.39 -0.43
C ARG A 179 -1.57 25.57 -1.70
N GLY A 180 -1.50 24.24 -1.58
CA GLY A 180 -1.82 23.29 -2.64
C GLY A 180 -0.90 22.07 -2.65
N THR A 181 -1.28 21.07 -3.44
CA THR A 181 -0.47 19.86 -3.68
C THR A 181 0.88 20.20 -4.27
N SER A 182 1.00 21.29 -5.04
CA SER A 182 2.26 21.83 -5.54
C SER A 182 3.27 22.12 -4.43
N MET A 183 2.82 22.54 -3.25
CA MET A 183 3.70 22.82 -2.09
C MET A 183 4.04 21.53 -1.32
N ALA A 184 3.18 20.51 -1.41
CA ALA A 184 3.45 19.18 -0.85
C ALA A 184 4.48 18.40 -1.70
N THR A 185 4.39 18.44 -3.03
CA THR A 185 5.31 17.76 -3.97
C THR A 185 6.81 17.93 -3.65
N PRO A 186 7.35 19.16 -3.43
CA PRO A 186 8.77 19.34 -3.15
C PRO A 186 9.23 18.69 -1.84
N HIS A 187 8.33 18.39 -0.89
CA HIS A 187 8.72 17.64 0.30
C HIS A 187 9.12 16.21 -0.03
N VAL A 188 8.36 15.57 -0.91
CA VAL A 188 8.61 14.19 -1.36
C VAL A 188 9.81 14.17 -2.30
N SER A 189 9.92 15.14 -3.21
CA SER A 189 11.09 15.27 -4.09
C SER A 189 12.39 15.50 -3.31
N ALA A 190 12.37 16.36 -2.29
CA ALA A 190 13.53 16.61 -1.43
C ALA A 190 13.96 15.34 -0.69
N LEU A 191 13.01 14.61 -0.08
CA LEU A 191 13.32 13.36 0.61
C LEU A 191 13.92 12.32 -0.35
N LEU A 192 13.34 12.14 -1.54
CA LEU A 192 13.89 11.21 -2.54
C LEU A 192 15.29 11.60 -3.01
N ALA A 193 15.55 12.90 -3.20
CA ALA A 193 16.87 13.38 -3.61
C ALA A 193 17.91 13.13 -2.51
N VAL A 194 17.56 13.39 -1.25
CA VAL A 194 18.43 13.08 -0.10
C VAL A 194 18.66 11.57 0.04
N LEU A 195 17.61 10.76 -0.12
CA LEU A 195 17.72 9.30 -0.10
C LEU A 195 18.64 8.80 -1.23
N ARG A 196 18.52 9.33 -2.45
CA ARG A 196 19.39 8.96 -3.57
C ARG A 196 20.85 9.37 -3.32
N ALA A 197 21.09 10.54 -2.75
CA ALA A 197 22.44 11.00 -2.41
C ALA A 197 23.06 10.18 -1.27
N THR A 198 22.24 9.69 -0.35
CA THR A 198 22.68 8.91 0.83
C THR A 198 22.88 7.42 0.51
N TYR A 199 22.01 6.85 -0.32
CA TYR A 199 21.94 5.43 -0.67
C TYR A 199 22.10 5.24 -2.18
N SER A 200 23.27 5.61 -2.71
CA SER A 200 23.55 5.60 -4.15
C SER A 200 23.48 4.21 -4.81
N GLU A 201 23.63 3.17 -4.00
CA GLU A 201 23.58 1.76 -4.35
C GLU A 201 22.16 1.17 -4.39
N GLU A 202 21.18 1.87 -3.82
CA GLU A 202 19.79 1.42 -3.82
C GLU A 202 19.10 1.74 -5.16
N ASP A 203 18.33 0.78 -5.64
CA ASP A 203 17.50 0.95 -6.83
C ASP A 203 16.30 1.88 -6.56
N ALA A 204 15.69 2.37 -7.63
CA ALA A 204 14.54 3.27 -7.54
C ALA A 204 13.39 2.65 -6.72
N LEU A 205 13.15 1.34 -6.82
CA LEU A 205 12.06 0.72 -6.07
C LEU A 205 12.35 0.71 -4.57
N GLN A 206 13.58 0.46 -4.15
CA GLN A 206 13.99 0.52 -2.74
C GLN A 206 13.74 1.92 -2.16
N LEU A 207 14.12 2.97 -2.90
CA LEU A 207 13.86 4.35 -2.48
C LEU A 207 12.35 4.68 -2.44
N ARG A 208 11.56 4.23 -3.42
CA ARG A 208 10.09 4.37 -3.42
C ARG A 208 9.49 3.68 -2.19
N LYS A 209 9.95 2.47 -1.85
CA LYS A 209 9.49 1.68 -0.71
C LYS A 209 9.82 2.31 0.64
N ARG A 210 10.95 3.03 0.77
CA ARG A 210 11.25 3.80 1.98
C ARG A 210 10.17 4.83 2.27
N LEU A 211 9.60 5.48 1.26
CA LEU A 211 8.55 6.49 1.44
C LEU A 211 7.30 5.92 2.10
N TRP A 212 6.65 4.92 1.50
CA TRP A 212 5.37 4.43 2.02
C TRP A 212 5.49 3.41 3.16
N LYS A 213 6.58 2.61 3.24
CA LYS A 213 6.74 1.72 4.40
C LYS A 213 6.89 2.48 5.71
N THR A 214 7.35 3.73 5.63
CA THR A 214 7.57 4.60 6.79
C THR A 214 6.53 5.70 6.91
N ALA A 215 5.65 5.85 5.92
CA ALA A 215 4.60 6.85 5.94
C ALA A 215 3.73 6.70 7.19
N LYS A 216 3.47 7.84 7.83
CA LYS A 216 2.57 7.91 8.97
C LYS A 216 1.15 7.98 8.45
N ASP A 217 0.36 7.01 8.85
CA ASP A 217 -1.08 7.03 8.65
C ASP A 217 -1.71 8.21 9.39
N VAL A 218 -2.37 9.10 8.64
CA VAL A 218 -2.90 10.37 9.15
C VAL A 218 -4.39 10.56 8.86
N HIS A 219 -5.00 9.63 8.13
CA HIS A 219 -6.42 9.65 7.84
C HIS A 219 -7.09 8.32 8.16
N TRP A 220 -7.24 7.41 7.18
CA TRP A 220 -7.84 6.11 7.43
C TRP A 220 -6.79 5.02 7.51
N ARG A 221 -7.02 4.05 8.39
CA ARG A 221 -6.03 3.01 8.65
C ARG A 221 -5.60 2.27 7.37
N GLY A 222 -4.31 2.28 7.07
CA GLY A 222 -3.73 1.68 5.88
C GLY A 222 -3.71 2.64 4.71
N TYR A 223 -3.75 2.10 3.49
CA TYR A 223 -3.86 2.94 2.30
C TYR A 223 -5.26 3.57 2.21
N ASP A 224 -5.32 4.87 1.90
CA ASP A 224 -6.56 5.58 1.58
C ASP A 224 -6.41 6.52 0.37
N MET A 225 -7.52 6.86 -0.29
CA MET A 225 -7.50 7.65 -1.52
C MET A 225 -7.20 9.14 -1.32
N TYR A 226 -7.20 9.65 -0.09
CA TYR A 226 -6.96 11.06 0.24
C TYR A 226 -5.52 11.33 0.66
N THR A 227 -4.86 10.37 1.32
CA THR A 227 -3.49 10.53 1.82
C THR A 227 -2.51 9.46 1.34
N GLY A 228 -2.99 8.51 0.53
CA GLY A 228 -2.19 7.39 0.03
C GLY A 228 -1.81 6.45 1.15
N TYR A 229 -0.53 6.07 1.24
CA TYR A 229 0.02 5.37 2.40
C TYR A 229 0.23 6.27 3.63
N GLY A 230 -0.04 7.57 3.51
CA GLY A 230 0.05 8.53 4.60
C GLY A 230 1.13 9.60 4.40
N MET A 231 1.41 10.34 5.48
CA MET A 231 2.37 11.45 5.50
C MET A 231 3.81 10.93 5.53
N ILE A 232 4.64 11.34 4.58
CA ILE A 232 6.06 10.94 4.53
C ILE A 232 6.81 11.24 5.84
N GLN A 233 7.75 10.38 6.21
CA GLN A 233 8.50 10.46 7.47
C GLN A 233 10.02 10.45 7.20
N TRP A 234 10.68 11.60 7.35
CA TRP A 234 12.10 11.77 7.00
C TRP A 234 13.05 10.86 7.79
N GLN A 235 12.97 10.90 9.12
CA GLN A 235 13.88 10.15 9.99
C GLN A 235 13.73 8.65 9.78
N GLN A 236 12.49 8.16 9.70
CA GLN A 236 12.17 6.75 9.50
C GLN A 236 12.59 6.29 8.10
N ALA A 237 12.35 7.10 7.06
CA ALA A 237 12.74 6.78 5.69
C ALA A 237 14.26 6.68 5.52
N LEU A 238 15.05 7.53 6.20
CA LEU A 238 16.50 7.43 6.24
C LEU A 238 16.94 6.20 7.04
N ALA A 239 16.38 5.98 8.23
CA ALA A 239 16.80 4.88 9.11
C ALA A 239 16.42 3.47 8.64
N LEU A 240 15.47 3.33 7.70
CA LEU A 240 15.02 2.02 7.22
C LEU A 240 16.19 1.24 6.57
N SER A 241 16.26 -0.06 6.79
CA SER A 241 17.20 -0.91 6.03
C SER A 241 16.71 -1.12 4.60
N ALA A 242 17.61 -1.07 3.62
CA ALA A 242 17.37 -1.21 2.18
C ALA A 242 16.23 -2.20 1.83
N PRO A 243 14.99 -1.73 1.60
CA PRO A 243 13.83 -2.61 1.56
C PRO A 243 13.69 -3.26 0.18
N LEU A 244 14.42 -4.36 -0.06
CA LEU A 244 14.20 -5.19 -1.24
C LEU A 244 12.72 -5.62 -1.32
N GLY A 245 12.19 -5.72 -2.53
CA GLY A 245 10.91 -6.39 -2.73
C GLY A 245 10.32 -6.12 -4.09
N ILE A 246 9.00 -6.28 -4.13
CA ILE A 246 8.18 -5.98 -5.29
C ILE A 246 7.13 -4.94 -4.91
N ASP A 247 6.59 -4.24 -5.90
CA ASP A 247 5.47 -3.31 -5.73
C ASP A 247 4.69 -3.14 -7.03
N TRP A 248 3.40 -2.88 -6.92
CA TRP A 248 2.57 -2.52 -8.07
C TRP A 248 2.53 -1.00 -8.22
N LEU A 249 3.08 -0.48 -9.32
CA LEU A 249 3.19 0.96 -9.56
C LEU A 249 1.85 1.64 -9.87
N ASN A 250 0.79 0.87 -10.10
CA ASN A 250 -0.54 1.38 -10.43
C ASN A 250 -1.68 0.45 -9.95
N LEU A 251 -1.44 -0.32 -8.89
CA LEU A 251 -2.46 -1.09 -8.17
C LEU A 251 -2.28 -0.93 -6.66
N GLN A 252 -3.16 -0.15 -6.05
CA GLN A 252 -3.09 0.10 -4.61
C GLN A 252 -3.88 -0.94 -3.80
N PRO A 253 -3.58 -1.11 -2.50
CA PRO A 253 -4.33 -2.01 -1.64
C PRO A 253 -5.80 -1.61 -1.64
N GLY A 254 -6.67 -2.55 -1.98
CA GLY A 254 -8.10 -2.32 -2.04
C GLY A 254 -8.66 -1.79 -3.36
N GLN A 255 -7.79 -1.47 -4.34
CA GLN A 255 -8.22 -1.00 -5.65
C GLN A 255 -8.87 -2.13 -6.46
N PRO A 256 -10.08 -1.92 -7.03
CA PRO A 256 -10.67 -2.86 -7.97
C PRO A 256 -9.83 -2.99 -9.25
N ILE A 257 -9.85 -4.18 -9.84
CA ILE A 257 -9.16 -4.43 -11.10
C ILE A 257 -10.05 -3.99 -12.26
N GLU A 258 -9.49 -3.26 -13.21
CA GLU A 258 -10.22 -2.65 -14.32
C GLU A 258 -9.95 -3.39 -15.64
N LYS A 259 -11.01 -3.49 -16.45
CA LYS A 259 -10.91 -4.07 -17.79
C LYS A 259 -10.02 -3.19 -18.66
N ASN A 260 -9.23 -3.81 -19.54
CA ASN A 260 -8.32 -3.13 -20.48
C ASN A 260 -7.24 -2.25 -19.81
N ARG A 261 -7.04 -2.35 -18.49
CA ARG A 261 -5.91 -1.72 -17.80
C ARG A 261 -4.68 -2.62 -17.86
N THR A 262 -3.50 -2.00 -17.98
CA THR A 262 -2.21 -2.68 -17.83
C THR A 262 -1.70 -2.37 -16.44
N TYR A 263 -1.29 -3.39 -15.71
CA TYR A 263 -0.71 -3.26 -14.37
C TYR A 263 0.79 -3.48 -14.41
N ILE A 264 1.55 -2.59 -13.76
CA ILE A 264 3.01 -2.62 -13.78
C ILE A 264 3.50 -3.09 -12.42
N LEU A 265 4.17 -4.23 -12.40
CA LEU A 265 4.88 -4.76 -11.25
C LEU A 265 6.35 -4.34 -11.35
N ALA A 266 6.82 -3.56 -10.40
CA ALA A 266 8.23 -3.27 -10.21
C ALA A 266 8.87 -4.28 -9.25
N LEU A 267 10.12 -4.64 -9.52
CA LEU A 267 10.92 -5.58 -8.73
C LEU A 267 12.32 -5.01 -8.54
N SER A 268 12.90 -5.23 -7.36
CA SER A 268 14.30 -4.88 -7.12
C SER A 268 15.24 -5.69 -8.02
N SER A 269 16.34 -5.09 -8.47
CA SER A 269 17.27 -5.71 -9.44
C SER A 269 17.79 -7.10 -9.03
N PRO A 270 18.04 -7.42 -7.75
CA PRO A 270 18.44 -8.78 -7.35
C PRO A 270 17.43 -9.90 -7.67
N PHE A 271 16.20 -9.57 -8.06
CA PHE A 271 15.19 -10.54 -8.45
C PHE A 271 15.17 -10.85 -9.95
N VAL A 272 15.91 -10.11 -10.77
CA VAL A 272 16.05 -10.44 -12.19
C VAL A 272 16.71 -11.83 -12.33
N GLY A 273 16.16 -12.65 -13.22
CA GLY A 273 16.54 -14.06 -13.42
C GLY A 273 15.86 -15.05 -12.47
N LYS A 274 15.06 -14.60 -11.51
CA LYS A 274 14.28 -15.48 -10.61
C LYS A 274 12.93 -15.87 -11.22
N GLN A 275 12.22 -16.78 -10.53
CA GLN A 275 10.86 -17.18 -10.90
C GLN A 275 9.80 -16.37 -10.15
N GLY A 276 8.82 -15.88 -10.88
CA GLY A 276 7.64 -15.19 -10.34
C GLY A 276 6.38 -16.05 -10.47
N HIS A 277 5.50 -15.92 -9.49
CA HIS A 277 4.25 -16.67 -9.40
C HIS A 277 3.10 -15.72 -9.06
N LEU A 278 2.11 -15.63 -9.94
CA LEU A 278 0.91 -14.82 -9.77
C LEU A 278 -0.24 -15.69 -9.27
N PHE A 279 -0.81 -15.28 -8.15
CA PHE A 279 -1.97 -15.89 -7.52
C PHE A 279 -3.16 -14.95 -7.58
N VAL A 280 -4.32 -15.53 -7.86
CA VAL A 280 -5.63 -14.86 -7.78
C VAL A 280 -6.47 -15.64 -6.80
N ASN A 281 -6.99 -14.97 -5.76
CA ASN A 281 -7.78 -15.61 -4.69
C ASN A 281 -7.05 -16.84 -4.11
N GLY A 282 -5.73 -16.70 -3.92
CA GLY A 282 -4.85 -17.75 -3.42
C GLY A 282 -4.61 -18.94 -4.35
N LYS A 283 -5.20 -18.97 -5.55
CA LYS A 283 -4.93 -19.97 -6.60
C LYS A 283 -3.82 -19.47 -7.52
N LEU A 284 -2.81 -20.30 -7.77
CA LEU A 284 -1.78 -20.03 -8.77
C LEU A 284 -2.43 -19.98 -10.16
N VAL A 285 -2.34 -18.82 -10.83
CA VAL A 285 -2.89 -18.61 -12.18
C VAL A 285 -1.81 -18.52 -13.26
N CYS A 286 -0.61 -18.07 -12.91
CA CYS A 286 0.49 -17.88 -13.85
C CYS A 286 1.84 -17.97 -13.13
N SER A 287 2.84 -18.51 -13.81
CA SER A 287 4.26 -18.39 -13.44
C SER A 287 5.00 -17.71 -14.58
N PHE A 288 6.04 -16.92 -14.27
CA PHE A 288 6.78 -16.13 -15.24
C PHE A 288 8.25 -15.99 -14.82
N ASN A 289 9.14 -15.84 -15.78
CA ASN A 289 10.53 -15.45 -15.51
C ASN A 289 10.57 -13.95 -15.23
N VAL A 290 11.36 -13.54 -14.23
CA VAL A 290 11.62 -12.12 -13.98
C VAL A 290 12.72 -11.66 -14.94
N ASP A 291 12.33 -11.23 -16.13
CA ASP A 291 13.29 -10.87 -17.18
C ASP A 291 13.87 -9.45 -17.02
N ARG A 292 13.23 -8.60 -16.21
CA ARG A 292 13.58 -7.17 -16.01
C ARG A 292 12.94 -6.64 -14.73
N GLU A 293 13.35 -5.45 -14.28
CA GLU A 293 12.80 -4.81 -13.06
C GLU A 293 11.33 -4.38 -13.18
N MET A 294 10.75 -4.31 -14.39
CA MET A 294 9.35 -3.91 -14.59
C MET A 294 8.60 -4.86 -15.52
N MET A 295 7.56 -5.50 -14.99
CA MET A 295 6.73 -6.47 -15.69
C MET A 295 5.30 -5.94 -15.87
N SER A 296 4.69 -6.19 -17.02
CA SER A 296 3.34 -5.74 -17.34
C SER A 296 2.33 -6.88 -17.35
N PHE A 297 1.17 -6.68 -16.74
CA PHE A 297 0.12 -7.69 -16.59
C PHE A 297 -1.26 -7.18 -17.00
N ARG A 298 -2.05 -8.05 -17.64
CA ARG A 298 -3.51 -7.88 -17.86
C ARG A 298 -4.26 -8.68 -16.79
N LEU A 299 -4.46 -8.07 -15.63
CA LEU A 299 -4.99 -8.78 -14.45
C LEU A 299 -6.50 -9.07 -14.52
N PHE A 300 -7.27 -8.30 -15.29
CA PHE A 300 -8.74 -8.39 -15.27
C PHE A 300 -9.26 -9.78 -15.63
N ASP A 301 -8.72 -10.37 -16.70
CA ASP A 301 -9.14 -11.68 -17.20
C ASP A 301 -8.72 -12.80 -16.23
N LEU A 302 -7.53 -12.66 -15.64
CA LEU A 302 -6.99 -13.60 -14.64
C LEU A 302 -7.78 -13.55 -13.33
N ALA A 303 -8.23 -12.36 -12.94
CA ALA A 303 -8.93 -12.12 -11.69
C ALA A 303 -10.44 -12.39 -11.76
N GLN A 304 -10.98 -12.78 -12.92
CA GLN A 304 -12.42 -12.87 -13.15
C GLN A 304 -13.14 -11.59 -12.69
N GLN A 305 -12.65 -10.43 -13.13
CA GLN A 305 -13.17 -9.10 -12.81
C GLN A 305 -12.88 -8.60 -11.38
N GLN A 306 -12.67 -9.45 -10.37
CA GLN A 306 -12.24 -9.08 -9.00
C GLN A 306 -11.54 -10.23 -8.26
N GLY A 307 -10.44 -9.94 -7.56
CA GLY A 307 -9.80 -10.96 -6.72
C GLY A 307 -8.63 -10.44 -5.91
N ASP A 308 -8.29 -11.15 -4.84
CA ASP A 308 -7.04 -10.89 -4.10
C ASP A 308 -5.90 -11.28 -5.02
N ILE A 309 -4.97 -10.36 -5.26
CA ILE A 309 -3.79 -10.61 -6.08
C ILE A 309 -2.63 -10.85 -5.14
N ALA A 310 -1.87 -11.90 -5.39
CA ALA A 310 -0.58 -12.08 -4.74
C ALA A 310 0.48 -12.40 -5.78
N VAL A 311 1.64 -11.75 -5.67
CA VAL A 311 2.83 -12.13 -6.43
C VAL A 311 3.86 -12.67 -5.45
N VAL A 312 4.47 -13.78 -5.81
CA VAL A 312 5.52 -14.44 -5.03
C VAL A 312 6.72 -14.67 -5.94
N ILE A 313 7.90 -14.22 -5.52
CA ILE A 313 9.16 -14.45 -6.21
C ILE A 313 9.94 -15.50 -5.45
N THR A 314 10.46 -16.50 -6.17
CA THR A 314 11.24 -17.60 -5.60
C THR A 314 12.60 -17.78 -6.23
N ASP A 315 13.54 -18.32 -5.48
CA ASP A 315 14.78 -18.87 -6.03
C ASP A 315 14.60 -20.28 -6.63
N ASP A 316 15.70 -20.87 -7.10
CA ASP A 316 15.72 -22.18 -7.75
C ASP A 316 15.28 -23.33 -6.82
N GLN A 317 15.40 -23.13 -5.50
CA GLN A 317 14.94 -24.07 -4.47
C GLN A 317 13.49 -23.80 -4.04
N LYS A 318 12.77 -22.90 -4.73
CA LYS A 318 11.40 -22.46 -4.41
C LYS A 318 11.27 -21.74 -3.06
N ARG A 319 12.37 -21.23 -2.50
CA ARG A 319 12.33 -20.37 -1.32
C ARG A 319 11.81 -19.01 -1.75
N VAL A 320 10.85 -18.47 -1.00
CA VAL A 320 10.26 -17.17 -1.27
C VAL A 320 11.24 -16.09 -0.86
N VAL A 321 11.63 -15.25 -1.82
CA VAL A 321 12.57 -14.13 -1.62
C VAL A 321 11.87 -12.77 -1.63
N ALA A 322 10.67 -12.70 -2.20
CA ALA A 322 9.80 -11.52 -2.11
C ALA A 322 8.34 -11.92 -2.32
N SER A 323 7.43 -11.17 -1.72
CA SER A 323 6.00 -11.27 -2.04
C SER A 323 5.29 -9.93 -1.84
N ASP A 324 4.14 -9.78 -2.49
CA ASP A 324 3.22 -8.68 -2.31
C ASP A 324 1.79 -9.20 -2.48
N VAL A 325 0.91 -8.84 -1.55
CA VAL A 325 -0.47 -9.33 -1.47
C VAL A 325 -1.41 -8.13 -1.46
N ARG A 326 -2.14 -7.93 -2.55
CA ARG A 326 -3.17 -6.90 -2.72
C ARG A 326 -4.54 -7.51 -2.50
N LEU A 327 -5.09 -7.26 -1.32
CA LEU A 327 -6.46 -7.66 -1.01
C LEU A 327 -7.44 -6.70 -1.69
N VAL A 328 -8.44 -7.23 -2.40
CA VAL A 328 -9.45 -6.43 -3.10
C VAL A 328 -10.80 -6.55 -2.37
N PRO A 329 -11.28 -5.52 -1.65
CA PRO A 329 -12.59 -5.54 -1.04
C PRO A 329 -13.68 -5.51 -2.12
N ILE A 330 -14.74 -6.27 -1.91
CA ILE A 330 -15.87 -6.30 -2.85
C ILE A 330 -16.76 -5.08 -2.60
N ARG A 331 -16.97 -4.27 -3.64
CA ARG A 331 -17.78 -3.03 -3.65
C ARG A 331 -19.30 -3.28 -3.62
N MET A 332 -19.81 -4.13 -2.73
CA MET A 332 -21.27 -4.26 -2.53
C MET A 332 -21.72 -3.67 -1.19
N THR A 333 -22.92 -3.09 -1.20
CA THR A 333 -23.77 -2.83 -0.03
C THR A 333 -24.03 -4.14 0.75
N SER A 334 -24.69 -4.06 1.92
CA SER A 334 -25.03 -5.20 2.79
C SER A 334 -25.41 -6.48 2.02
N PHE A 335 -25.04 -7.65 2.55
CA PHE A 335 -25.42 -8.92 1.92
C PHE A 335 -26.94 -9.05 1.85
N SER A 336 -27.45 -9.58 0.74
CA SER A 336 -28.89 -9.66 0.46
C SER A 336 -29.67 -10.51 1.47
N ASP A 337 -28.99 -11.45 2.13
CA ASP A 337 -29.54 -12.41 3.08
C ASP A 337 -29.20 -12.08 4.55
N VAL A 338 -28.67 -10.88 4.85
CA VAL A 338 -28.36 -10.45 6.22
C VAL A 338 -29.19 -9.22 6.58
N ASN A 339 -30.31 -9.45 7.26
CA ASN A 339 -31.20 -8.39 7.74
C ASN A 339 -30.53 -7.54 8.84
N ARG A 340 -30.82 -6.23 8.89
CA ARG A 340 -30.38 -5.29 9.95
C ARG A 340 -30.74 -5.75 11.37
N THR A 341 -31.79 -6.53 11.53
CA THR A 341 -32.20 -7.10 12.84
C THR A 341 -31.47 -8.37 13.22
N HIS A 342 -30.65 -8.96 12.31
CA HIS A 342 -29.87 -10.14 12.62
C HIS A 342 -28.82 -9.82 13.69
N TRP A 343 -28.69 -10.66 14.72
CA TRP A 343 -27.82 -10.40 15.89
C TRP A 343 -26.34 -10.12 15.52
N ALA A 344 -25.86 -10.71 14.41
CA ALA A 344 -24.50 -10.51 13.91
C ALA A 344 -24.39 -9.45 12.80
N TYR A 345 -25.44 -8.69 12.49
CA TYR A 345 -25.46 -7.74 11.37
C TYR A 345 -24.27 -6.76 11.44
N ASP A 346 -24.03 -6.16 12.60
CA ASP A 346 -22.93 -5.20 12.78
C ASP A 346 -21.58 -5.88 12.65
N ALA A 347 -21.43 -7.10 13.19
CA ALA A 347 -20.17 -7.84 13.10
C ALA A 347 -19.85 -8.24 11.66
N ILE A 348 -20.85 -8.71 10.90
CA ILE A 348 -20.72 -9.05 9.48
C ILE A 348 -20.39 -7.78 8.67
N THR A 349 -21.08 -6.68 8.93
CA THR A 349 -20.84 -5.40 8.26
C THR A 349 -19.42 -4.90 8.51
N GLN A 350 -18.96 -4.92 9.77
CA GLN A 350 -17.60 -4.54 10.14
C GLN A 350 -16.55 -5.47 9.52
N ALA A 351 -16.76 -6.78 9.54
CA ALA A 351 -15.85 -7.74 8.92
C ALA A 351 -15.74 -7.50 7.40
N LYS A 352 -16.86 -7.20 6.73
CA LYS A 352 -16.88 -6.87 5.30
C LYS A 352 -16.14 -5.57 5.02
N GLN A 353 -16.42 -4.51 5.77
CA GLN A 353 -15.78 -3.20 5.63
C GLN A 353 -14.27 -3.27 5.82
N ARG A 354 -13.79 -4.15 6.71
CA ARG A 354 -12.37 -4.37 6.96
C ARG A 354 -11.73 -5.39 5.99
N GLY A 355 -12.43 -5.80 4.94
CA GLY A 355 -11.92 -6.74 3.93
C GLY A 355 -11.72 -8.17 4.42
N MET A 356 -12.24 -8.53 5.59
CA MET A 356 -12.06 -9.87 6.19
C MET A 356 -12.94 -10.93 5.51
N ILE A 357 -14.07 -10.52 4.95
CA ILE A 357 -15.06 -11.39 4.29
C ILE A 357 -15.54 -10.80 2.96
N ARG A 358 -15.99 -11.69 2.08
CA ARG A 358 -16.46 -11.36 0.73
C ARG A 358 -17.89 -11.81 0.40
N GLY A 359 -18.40 -12.85 1.08
CA GLY A 359 -19.67 -13.50 0.72
C GLY A 359 -19.50 -14.41 -0.50
N TYR A 360 -20.61 -14.74 -1.14
CA TYR A 360 -20.69 -15.59 -2.32
C TYR A 360 -20.94 -14.75 -3.59
N PRO A 361 -20.63 -15.27 -4.80
CA PRO A 361 -20.84 -14.56 -6.06
C PRO A 361 -22.30 -14.12 -6.31
N ASP A 362 -23.27 -14.80 -5.68
CA ASP A 362 -24.70 -14.48 -5.75
C ASP A 362 -25.12 -13.29 -4.84
N GLY A 363 -24.18 -12.65 -4.16
CA GLY A 363 -24.44 -11.53 -3.25
C GLY A 363 -24.85 -11.92 -1.83
N THR A 364 -24.92 -13.22 -1.52
CA THR A 364 -25.28 -13.72 -0.19
C THR A 364 -24.06 -13.89 0.73
N PHE A 365 -24.28 -13.90 2.04
CA PHE A 365 -23.28 -14.24 3.06
C PHE A 365 -23.49 -15.62 3.65
N ARG A 366 -24.74 -16.08 3.76
CA ARG A 366 -25.20 -17.34 4.35
C ARG A 366 -24.81 -17.44 5.83
N PRO A 367 -25.35 -16.58 6.71
CA PRO A 367 -24.88 -16.43 8.10
C PRO A 367 -24.98 -17.71 8.94
N HIS A 368 -25.98 -18.55 8.67
CA HIS A 368 -26.28 -19.76 9.45
C HIS A 368 -25.58 -21.03 8.95
N VAL A 369 -24.91 -20.98 7.79
CA VAL A 369 -24.18 -22.13 7.26
C VAL A 369 -22.97 -22.42 8.14
N SER A 370 -22.74 -23.69 8.43
CA SER A 370 -21.56 -24.13 9.19
C SER A 370 -20.27 -23.74 8.46
N LEU A 371 -19.36 -23.14 9.20
CA LEU A 371 -18.05 -22.69 8.75
C LEU A 371 -17.17 -23.92 8.47
N THR A 372 -16.60 -24.00 7.28
CA THR A 372 -15.60 -25.03 6.98
C THR A 372 -14.20 -24.60 7.41
N ARG A 373 -13.30 -25.58 7.56
CA ARG A 373 -11.89 -25.32 7.85
C ARG A 373 -11.27 -24.37 6.81
N ARG A 374 -11.55 -24.58 5.52
CA ARG A 374 -11.15 -23.70 4.41
C ARG A 374 -11.52 -22.25 4.66
N GLN A 375 -12.80 -22.00 4.93
CA GLN A 375 -13.34 -20.67 5.12
C GLN A 375 -12.69 -19.97 6.32
N SER A 376 -12.50 -20.69 7.43
CA SER A 376 -11.83 -20.13 8.61
C SER A 376 -10.38 -19.69 8.34
N ILE A 377 -9.63 -20.47 7.56
CA ILE A 377 -8.23 -20.18 7.23
C ILE A 377 -8.15 -18.93 6.36
N ILE A 378 -9.00 -18.83 5.33
CA ILE A 378 -9.03 -17.66 4.43
C ILE A 378 -9.37 -16.39 5.22
N MET A 379 -10.38 -16.48 6.10
CA MET A 379 -10.78 -15.37 6.94
C MET A 379 -9.64 -14.90 7.86
N LEU A 380 -8.88 -15.84 8.44
CA LEU A 380 -7.72 -15.52 9.29
C LEU A 380 -6.53 -14.99 8.49
N TYR A 381 -6.26 -15.54 7.31
CA TYR A 381 -5.24 -15.06 6.40
C TYR A 381 -5.45 -13.57 6.09
N ARG A 382 -6.71 -13.16 5.83
CA ARG A 382 -7.05 -11.74 5.63
C ARG A 382 -6.99 -10.91 6.91
N LEU A 383 -7.53 -11.40 8.02
CA LEU A 383 -7.53 -10.71 9.32
C LEU A 383 -6.11 -10.39 9.82
N LEU A 384 -5.20 -11.35 9.67
CA LEU A 384 -3.84 -11.27 10.16
C LEU A 384 -2.85 -10.77 9.10
N SER A 385 -3.35 -10.47 7.89
CA SER A 385 -2.56 -10.00 6.74
C SER A 385 -1.28 -10.81 6.55
N TRP A 386 -1.42 -12.15 6.57
CA TRP A 386 -0.24 -13.02 6.52
C TRP A 386 0.50 -12.90 5.18
N GLU A 387 1.82 -12.80 5.28
CA GLU A 387 2.72 -12.88 4.13
C GLU A 387 2.71 -14.27 3.48
N ALA A 388 3.25 -14.35 2.26
CA ALA A 388 3.47 -15.62 1.57
C ALA A 388 4.36 -16.56 2.42
N PRO A 389 4.24 -17.90 2.25
CA PRO A 389 5.07 -18.84 3.00
C PRO A 389 6.54 -18.69 2.63
N SER A 390 7.46 -19.07 3.51
CA SER A 390 8.90 -19.07 3.28
C SER A 390 9.34 -20.00 2.13
N VAL A 391 8.58 -21.07 1.86
CA VAL A 391 8.81 -21.99 0.73
C VAL A 391 7.51 -22.19 -0.02
N LEU A 392 7.53 -21.97 -1.34
CA LEU A 392 6.33 -22.10 -2.17
C LEU A 392 6.08 -23.56 -2.56
N ARG A 393 5.68 -24.36 -1.57
CA ARG A 393 5.34 -25.77 -1.73
C ARG A 393 4.22 -26.15 -0.78
N SER A 394 3.22 -26.87 -1.28
CA SER A 394 2.17 -27.40 -0.42
C SER A 394 2.66 -28.61 0.37
N PRO A 395 2.44 -28.66 1.69
CA PRO A 395 2.68 -29.85 2.50
C PRO A 395 1.53 -30.88 2.39
N PHE A 396 0.44 -30.55 1.69
CA PHE A 396 -0.75 -31.40 1.60
C PHE A 396 -1.01 -31.88 0.17
N SER A 397 -1.29 -33.18 0.03
CA SER A 397 -1.59 -33.78 -1.28
C SER A 397 -2.93 -33.33 -1.87
N ASP A 398 -3.88 -32.92 -1.02
CA ASP A 398 -5.21 -32.43 -1.40
C ASP A 398 -5.29 -30.91 -1.60
N VAL A 399 -4.14 -30.20 -1.53
CA VAL A 399 -4.05 -28.75 -1.72
C VAL A 399 -2.91 -28.41 -2.68
N PRO A 400 -2.99 -28.75 -3.98
CA PRO A 400 -2.01 -28.27 -4.95
C PRO A 400 -2.04 -26.73 -5.04
N LEU A 401 -0.95 -26.08 -5.43
CA LEU A 401 -0.90 -24.60 -5.54
C LEU A 401 -1.91 -24.02 -6.54
N THR A 402 -2.42 -24.84 -7.45
CA THR A 402 -3.49 -24.51 -8.41
C THR A 402 -4.90 -24.68 -7.84
N SER A 403 -5.04 -25.16 -6.58
CA SER A 403 -6.33 -25.19 -5.88
C SER A 403 -6.74 -23.81 -5.38
N THR A 404 -8.03 -23.59 -5.23
CA THR A 404 -8.56 -22.33 -4.68
C THR A 404 -8.06 -22.12 -3.26
N ASP A 405 -7.61 -20.89 -2.97
CA ASP A 405 -7.10 -20.46 -1.67
C ASP A 405 -5.82 -21.19 -1.19
N ALA A 406 -5.10 -21.87 -2.10
CA ALA A 406 -3.91 -22.66 -1.78
C ALA A 406 -2.86 -21.83 -1.01
N LEU A 407 -2.58 -20.61 -1.45
CA LEU A 407 -1.60 -19.74 -0.80
C LEU A 407 -1.93 -19.52 0.69
N ALA A 408 -3.18 -19.22 1.01
CA ALA A 408 -3.62 -19.01 2.38
C ALA A 408 -3.47 -20.29 3.24
N VAL A 409 -3.78 -21.46 2.66
CA VAL A 409 -3.66 -22.75 3.36
C VAL A 409 -2.20 -23.14 3.59
N VAL A 410 -1.34 -22.96 2.59
CA VAL A 410 0.09 -23.26 2.72
C VAL A 410 0.74 -22.33 3.76
N THR A 411 0.43 -21.03 3.73
CA THR A 411 0.88 -20.09 4.77
C THR A 411 0.39 -20.50 6.16
N ALA A 412 -0.88 -20.91 6.29
CA ALA A 412 -1.44 -21.36 7.57
C ALA A 412 -0.78 -22.65 8.08
N ALA A 413 -0.36 -23.53 7.18
CA ALA A 413 0.36 -24.74 7.52
C ALA A 413 1.76 -24.45 8.04
N GLU A 414 2.51 -23.58 7.34
CA GLU A 414 3.84 -23.13 7.78
C GLU A 414 3.80 -22.47 9.16
N LYS A 415 2.78 -21.64 9.41
CA LYS A 415 2.55 -21.01 10.72
C LYS A 415 2.05 -21.97 11.80
N GLY A 416 1.93 -23.27 11.49
CA GLY A 416 1.49 -24.31 12.44
C GLY A 416 -0.01 -24.27 12.79
N VAL A 417 -0.79 -23.40 12.15
CA VAL A 417 -2.23 -23.23 12.37
C VAL A 417 -3.00 -24.43 11.81
N VAL A 418 -2.53 -24.98 10.70
CA VAL A 418 -3.10 -26.16 10.03
C VAL A 418 -2.08 -27.29 10.00
N LYS A 419 -2.38 -28.41 10.68
CA LYS A 419 -1.48 -29.57 10.76
C LYS A 419 -1.86 -30.73 9.82
N GLY A 420 -3.12 -30.78 9.36
CA GLY A 420 -3.64 -31.88 8.54
C GLY A 420 -3.61 -33.24 9.26
N SER A 421 -3.97 -34.29 8.53
CA SER A 421 -3.85 -35.69 8.97
C SER A 421 -3.62 -36.61 7.76
N GLY A 422 -2.65 -37.52 7.84
CA GLY A 422 -2.32 -38.44 6.74
C GLY A 422 -1.90 -37.73 5.45
N GLY A 423 -1.19 -36.60 5.57
CA GLY A 423 -0.74 -35.79 4.42
C GLY A 423 -1.86 -34.98 3.74
N ARG A 424 -3.05 -34.88 4.35
CA ARG A 424 -4.20 -34.15 3.82
C ARG A 424 -4.64 -33.04 4.77
N ALA A 425 -5.07 -31.90 4.24
CA ALA A 425 -5.56 -30.77 5.01
C ALA A 425 -7.00 -30.92 5.48
N ARG A 426 -7.84 -31.67 4.74
CA ARG A 426 -9.28 -31.90 5.02
C ARG A 426 -10.04 -30.57 5.21
N LEU A 427 -10.04 -29.76 4.17
CA LEU A 427 -10.46 -28.35 4.25
C LEU A 427 -11.98 -28.14 4.26
N ASP A 428 -12.74 -29.07 3.69
CA ASP A 428 -14.18 -28.85 3.43
C ASP A 428 -15.09 -29.41 4.53
N GLU A 429 -14.50 -29.98 5.59
CA GLU A 429 -15.21 -30.42 6.79
C GLU A 429 -15.67 -29.21 7.63
N PRO A 430 -16.91 -29.22 8.18
CA PRO A 430 -17.38 -28.22 9.14
C PRO A 430 -16.53 -28.21 10.41
N LEU A 431 -16.21 -27.02 10.93
CA LEU A 431 -15.48 -26.86 12.18
C LEU A 431 -16.40 -26.86 13.39
N THR A 432 -15.96 -27.54 14.45
CA THR A 432 -16.55 -27.38 15.79
C THR A 432 -15.98 -26.16 16.51
N ARG A 433 -16.68 -25.69 17.54
CA ARG A 433 -16.24 -24.56 18.40
C ARG A 433 -14.90 -24.84 19.07
N GLY A 434 -14.66 -26.07 19.53
CA GLY A 434 -13.38 -26.49 20.10
C GLY A 434 -12.24 -26.48 19.07
N GLN A 435 -12.51 -26.95 17.85
CA GLN A 435 -11.51 -26.92 16.77
C GLN A 435 -11.18 -25.49 16.35
N LEU A 436 -12.17 -24.59 16.29
CA LEU A 436 -11.94 -23.18 16.01
C LEU A 436 -11.11 -22.53 17.14
N ALA A 437 -11.37 -22.85 18.40
CA ALA A 437 -10.59 -22.33 19.53
C ALA A 437 -9.10 -22.71 19.41
N LEU A 438 -8.79 -23.97 19.08
CA LEU A 438 -7.42 -24.41 18.82
C LEU A 438 -6.79 -23.66 17.64
N LEU A 439 -7.56 -23.45 16.57
CA LEU A 439 -7.08 -22.77 15.36
C LEU A 439 -6.77 -21.29 15.65
N LEU A 440 -7.65 -20.58 16.36
CA LEU A 440 -7.45 -19.18 16.77
C LEU A 440 -6.27 -19.03 17.73
N THR A 441 -6.11 -19.93 18.69
CA THR A 441 -5.00 -19.90 19.66
C THR A 441 -3.65 -20.00 18.94
N ARG A 442 -3.53 -20.92 17.96
CA ARG A 442 -2.34 -21.04 17.12
C ARG A 442 -2.12 -19.82 16.23
N ALA A 443 -3.19 -19.35 15.57
CA ALA A 443 -3.12 -18.20 14.67
C ALA A 443 -2.70 -16.92 15.39
N LEU A 444 -3.07 -16.78 16.67
CA LEU A 444 -2.70 -15.69 17.55
C LEU A 444 -1.44 -15.97 18.38
N GLN A 445 -0.76 -17.09 18.16
CA GLN A 445 0.48 -17.51 18.84
C GLN A 445 0.36 -17.57 20.38
N LEU A 446 -0.79 -18.02 20.88
CA LEU A 446 -1.09 -18.06 22.31
C LEU A 446 -0.74 -19.40 22.98
N ASP A 447 -0.36 -20.43 22.23
CA ASP A 447 -0.23 -21.81 22.73
C ASP A 447 0.75 -21.96 23.92
N ASN A 448 1.73 -21.06 24.03
CA ASN A 448 2.76 -21.07 25.07
C ASN A 448 2.48 -20.08 26.21
N GLU A 449 1.41 -19.28 26.11
CA GLU A 449 1.07 -18.31 27.14
C GLU A 449 0.54 -19.00 28.42
N PRO A 450 0.91 -18.50 29.61
CA PRO A 450 0.36 -19.01 30.86
C PRO A 450 -1.10 -18.56 31.03
N ILE A 451 -1.91 -19.41 31.67
CA ILE A 451 -3.25 -19.05 32.11
C ILE A 451 -3.11 -18.23 33.40
N ARG A 452 -3.64 -17.01 33.39
CA ARG A 452 -3.66 -16.09 34.53
C ARG A 452 -4.99 -16.14 35.30
N SER A 453 -6.07 -16.59 34.66
CA SER A 453 -7.39 -16.68 35.25
C SER A 453 -8.15 -17.88 34.69
N VAL A 454 -8.73 -18.67 35.58
CA VAL A 454 -9.48 -19.87 35.21
C VAL A 454 -10.98 -19.57 35.19
N TYR A 455 -11.63 -19.92 34.09
CA TYR A 455 -13.08 -19.79 33.89
C TYR A 455 -13.77 -21.16 33.87
N PRO A 456 -15.04 -21.25 34.30
CA PRO A 456 -15.68 -22.52 34.63
C PRO A 456 -16.30 -23.19 33.39
N PHE A 457 -15.52 -23.47 32.34
CA PHE A 457 -15.98 -24.18 31.15
C PHE A 457 -16.21 -25.68 31.43
N GLN A 458 -17.38 -26.02 31.98
CA GLN A 458 -17.70 -27.34 32.55
C GLN A 458 -17.75 -28.47 31.51
N ASP A 459 -18.04 -28.13 30.25
CA ASP A 459 -18.25 -29.07 29.15
C ASP A 459 -17.01 -29.30 28.27
N VAL A 460 -15.90 -28.60 28.55
CA VAL A 460 -14.65 -28.74 27.80
C VAL A 460 -13.72 -29.74 28.47
N LYS A 461 -13.87 -31.02 28.08
CA LYS A 461 -13.12 -32.15 28.66
C LYS A 461 -11.71 -32.33 28.08
N GLN A 462 -11.53 -31.97 26.81
CA GLN A 462 -10.25 -32.15 26.12
C GLN A 462 -9.26 -31.07 26.59
N GLN A 463 -8.11 -31.47 27.13
CA GLN A 463 -7.21 -30.56 27.85
C GLN A 463 -6.63 -29.43 26.98
N ASP A 464 -6.28 -29.73 25.72
CA ASP A 464 -5.78 -28.76 24.76
C ASP A 464 -6.87 -27.74 24.36
N VAL A 465 -8.09 -28.21 24.14
CA VAL A 465 -9.26 -27.33 23.88
C VAL A 465 -9.55 -26.48 25.11
N TRP A 466 -9.51 -27.06 26.31
CA TRP A 466 -9.71 -26.33 27.56
C TRP A 466 -8.69 -25.19 27.69
N LYS A 467 -7.40 -25.48 27.51
CA LYS A 467 -6.34 -24.46 27.54
C LYS A 467 -6.59 -23.34 26.52
N ALA A 468 -6.92 -23.71 25.29
CA ALA A 468 -7.21 -22.74 24.23
C ALA A 468 -8.39 -21.82 24.60
N VAL A 469 -9.49 -22.39 25.10
CA VAL A 469 -10.68 -21.61 25.48
C VAL A 469 -10.37 -20.67 26.65
N GLN A 470 -9.58 -21.09 27.65
CA GLN A 470 -9.12 -20.21 28.74
C GLN A 470 -8.37 -18.99 28.20
N LEU A 471 -7.36 -19.21 27.35
CA LEU A 471 -6.51 -18.15 26.80
C LEU A 471 -7.29 -17.15 25.93
N LEU A 472 -8.28 -17.64 25.17
CA LEU A 472 -9.17 -16.80 24.37
C LEU A 472 -10.15 -16.01 25.26
N ALA A 473 -10.63 -16.59 26.37
CA ALA A 473 -11.55 -15.94 27.29
C ALA A 473 -10.88 -14.79 28.07
N GLU A 474 -9.62 -14.97 28.47
CA GLU A 474 -8.80 -13.92 29.09
C GLU A 474 -8.67 -12.68 28.19
N ARG A 475 -8.59 -12.89 26.87
CA ARG A 475 -8.47 -11.84 25.85
C ARG A 475 -9.83 -11.28 25.39
N GLY A 476 -10.93 -11.74 25.99
CA GLY A 476 -12.28 -11.31 25.61
C GLY A 476 -12.71 -11.78 24.22
N ILE A 477 -12.05 -12.78 23.63
CA ILE A 477 -12.37 -13.30 22.29
C ILE A 477 -13.58 -14.24 22.35
N VAL A 478 -13.67 -15.05 23.42
CA VAL A 478 -14.81 -15.92 23.74
C VAL A 478 -15.47 -15.49 25.05
N ALA A 479 -16.76 -15.79 25.20
CA ALA A 479 -17.52 -15.46 26.40
C ALA A 479 -17.10 -16.32 27.61
N LYS A 480 -17.18 -15.77 28.81
CA LYS A 480 -16.82 -16.41 30.08
C LYS A 480 -18.02 -17.17 30.71
N ALA A 481 -18.82 -17.83 29.87
CA ALA A 481 -20.00 -18.57 30.31
C ALA A 481 -19.63 -19.97 30.83
N PRO A 482 -20.46 -20.60 31.70
CA PRO A 482 -20.17 -21.93 32.24
C PRO A 482 -20.09 -23.06 31.19
N TYR A 483 -20.71 -22.87 30.02
CA TYR A 483 -20.72 -23.84 28.92
C TYR A 483 -20.18 -23.21 27.65
N PHE A 484 -19.22 -23.87 27.01
CA PHE A 484 -18.57 -23.40 25.79
C PHE A 484 -19.14 -24.06 24.52
N HIS A 485 -19.71 -25.25 24.65
CA HIS A 485 -20.26 -26.12 23.61
C HIS A 485 -19.22 -26.58 22.57
N PRO A 486 -18.12 -27.26 22.98
CA PRO A 486 -16.95 -27.51 22.10
C PRO A 486 -17.24 -28.37 20.87
N ASN A 487 -18.28 -29.19 20.90
CA ASN A 487 -18.63 -30.12 19.81
C ASN A 487 -19.66 -29.55 18.82
N GLU A 488 -20.28 -28.40 19.14
CA GLU A 488 -21.21 -27.75 18.23
C GLU A 488 -20.46 -27.10 17.07
N ARG A 489 -21.11 -27.05 15.91
CA ARG A 489 -20.55 -26.43 14.70
C ARG A 489 -20.58 -24.92 14.83
N VAL A 490 -19.54 -24.27 14.33
CA VAL A 490 -19.49 -22.80 14.27
C VAL A 490 -20.14 -22.33 12.98
N THR A 491 -20.98 -21.31 13.05
CA THR A 491 -21.58 -20.64 11.90
C THR A 491 -20.68 -19.52 11.37
N ARG A 492 -20.91 -19.11 10.11
CA ARG A 492 -20.19 -17.98 9.50
C ARG A 492 -20.43 -16.66 10.25
N ALA A 493 -21.63 -16.45 10.80
CA ALA A 493 -21.96 -15.28 11.62
C ALA A 493 -21.14 -15.23 12.92
N GLU A 494 -21.02 -16.34 13.65
CA GLU A 494 -20.21 -16.44 14.87
C GLU A 494 -18.73 -16.14 14.61
N MET A 495 -18.19 -16.65 13.50
CA MET A 495 -16.81 -16.34 13.12
C MET A 495 -16.60 -14.84 12.91
N CYS A 496 -17.54 -14.13 12.29
CA CYS A 496 -17.42 -12.67 12.11
C CYS A 496 -17.39 -11.93 13.45
N ALA A 497 -18.27 -12.31 14.38
CA ALA A 497 -18.27 -11.73 15.73
C ALA A 497 -16.94 -11.95 16.46
N ILE A 498 -16.35 -13.15 16.32
CA ILE A 498 -15.04 -13.47 16.88
C ILE A 498 -13.94 -12.61 16.22
N MET A 499 -13.90 -12.55 14.89
CA MET A 499 -12.87 -11.80 14.16
C MET A 499 -12.89 -10.31 14.45
N VAL A 500 -14.06 -9.71 14.62
CA VAL A 500 -14.18 -8.30 15.01
C VAL A 500 -13.54 -8.06 16.37
N ARG A 501 -13.76 -8.95 17.35
CA ARG A 501 -13.11 -8.88 18.67
C ARG A 501 -11.59 -9.05 18.57
N VAL A 502 -11.13 -10.04 17.80
CA VAL A 502 -9.69 -10.27 17.56
C VAL A 502 -9.05 -9.05 16.89
N SER A 503 -9.70 -8.47 15.88
CA SER A 503 -9.22 -7.28 15.19
C SER A 503 -9.09 -6.08 16.13
N THR A 504 -10.07 -5.89 17.03
CA THR A 504 -10.00 -4.84 18.05
C THR A 504 -8.84 -5.07 19.03
N LEU A 505 -8.62 -6.33 19.44
CA LEU A 505 -7.51 -6.70 20.31
C LEU A 505 -6.15 -6.38 19.66
N ILE A 506 -5.93 -6.80 18.41
CA ILE A 506 -4.70 -6.52 17.66
C ILE A 506 -4.43 -5.01 17.60
N ARG A 507 -5.48 -4.21 17.36
CA ARG A 507 -5.36 -2.74 17.32
C ARG A 507 -4.87 -2.15 18.64
N GLN A 508 -5.41 -2.59 19.77
CA GLN A 508 -5.04 -2.09 21.10
C GLN A 508 -3.57 -2.39 21.46
N TYR A 509 -3.05 -3.53 21.01
CA TYR A 509 -1.63 -3.86 21.22
C TYR A 509 -0.71 -3.04 20.33
N SER A 510 -1.05 -2.85 19.06
CA SER A 510 -0.23 -2.04 18.14
C SER A 510 -0.11 -0.57 18.58
N THR A 511 -1.12 0.00 19.24
CA THR A 511 -1.10 1.39 19.75
C THR A 511 -0.33 1.57 21.06
N LYS A 512 0.04 0.48 21.74
CA LYS A 512 0.84 0.54 22.98
C LYS A 512 2.34 0.32 22.73
N SER A 513 2.69 -0.19 21.55
CA SER A 513 4.06 -0.45 21.11
C SER A 513 4.63 0.64 20.18
N ALA A 514 3.84 1.66 19.87
CA ALA A 514 4.21 2.88 19.14
C ALA A 514 4.07 4.06 20.10
#